data_AF-A0AAW2T7P5-F1
#
_entry.id   AF-A0AAW2T7P5-F1
#
_cell.length_a   1.000
_cell.length_b   1.000
_cell.length_c   1.000
_cell.angle_alpha   90.00
_cell.angle_beta   90.00
_cell.angle_gamma   90.00
#
_symmetry.space_group_name_H-M   'P 1'
#
loop_
_entity.id
_entity.type
_entity.pdbx_description
1 polymer ?
#
loop_
_entity_poly.entity_id
_entity_poly.type
_entity_poly.pdbx_seq_one_letter_code
_entity_poly.pdbx_strand_id
1 'polypeptide(L)'
;MITRGPSGGDSHQARKSQVREAHQISIKEVLNVETMEDAPLIQFGRTERSGPQIMHNDALVITAILANYEVGRIFIDSGSSADILFGEAYDQMQLGDVSLEKVNTSLYGFAGEVVHLRGMVSLPLTMGRETAHKTCLLKFLVVDVPSAYNVILDRPTLNTFQAVISTYHMKIKFPTPGGIGEVQGDPLRSRRCYVDAVRRGEKRAEMTLKTRPLLVRKGRRLRKKSRKQQKPLLRCNRQKNCLTSRSYQEILTKPRELAFT
;
A
#
# COMPACT_ATOMS: atom_id res chain seq x y z
N MET A 1 18.61 4.63 -5.93
CA MET A 1 18.70 4.00 -4.59
C MET A 1 18.57 5.08 -3.53
N ILE A 2 17.53 5.00 -2.71
CA ILE A 2 17.36 5.86 -1.52
C ILE A 2 18.01 5.10 -0.37
N THR A 3 19.07 5.68 0.19
CA THR A 3 19.96 4.97 1.13
C THR A 3 19.61 5.20 2.59
N ARG A 4 18.71 6.15 2.91
CA ARG A 4 18.35 6.49 4.30
C ARG A 4 16.88 6.92 4.42
N GLY A 5 16.20 6.36 5.43
CA GLY A 5 14.83 6.64 5.86
C GLY A 5 14.62 6.19 7.32
N PRO A 6 13.45 6.42 7.93
CA PRO A 6 13.20 6.13 9.35
C PRO A 6 13.12 4.63 9.66
N SER A 7 13.17 3.75 8.65
CA SER A 7 13.21 2.29 8.81
C SER A 7 14.37 1.84 9.71
N GLY A 8 15.45 2.62 9.73
CA GLY A 8 16.60 2.43 10.61
C GLY A 8 16.44 2.97 12.04
N GLY A 9 15.29 3.55 12.36
CA GLY A 9 15.08 4.47 13.48
C GLY A 9 15.25 5.95 13.09
N ASP A 10 14.50 6.82 13.77
CA ASP A 10 14.49 8.28 13.57
C ASP A 10 15.59 9.02 14.36
N SER A 11 16.54 8.30 14.95
CA SER A 11 17.69 8.88 15.66
C SER A 11 19.00 8.17 15.29
N HIS A 12 20.12 8.89 15.43
CA HIS A 12 21.45 8.32 15.20
C HIS A 12 21.77 7.16 16.16
N GLN A 13 21.29 7.23 17.41
CA GLN A 13 21.43 6.17 18.39
C GLN A 13 20.63 4.92 18.00
N ALA A 14 19.39 5.08 17.55
CA ALA A 14 18.55 3.97 17.09
C ALA A 14 19.21 3.21 15.93
N ARG A 15 19.78 3.94 14.95
CA ARG A 15 20.52 3.34 13.83
C ARG A 15 21.74 2.55 14.28
N LYS A 16 22.51 3.09 15.24
CA LYS A 16 23.66 2.37 15.81
C LYS A 16 23.24 1.13 16.59
N SER A 17 22.10 1.17 17.29
CA SER A 17 21.56 0.00 18.00
C SER A 17 21.22 -1.13 17.03
N GLN A 18 20.50 -0.83 15.94
CA GLN A 18 20.13 -1.84 14.95
C GLN A 18 21.34 -2.53 14.30
N VAL A 19 22.40 -1.78 13.98
CA VAL A 19 23.64 -2.38 13.45
C VAL A 19 24.32 -3.30 14.48
N ARG A 20 24.25 -2.96 15.77
CA ARG A 20 24.78 -3.80 16.86
C ARG A 20 23.93 -5.05 17.07
N GLU A 21 22.62 -4.91 17.04
CA GLU A 21 21.67 -6.03 17.14
C GLU A 21 21.84 -7.00 15.97
N ALA A 22 21.98 -6.50 14.73
CA ALA A 22 22.28 -7.34 13.56
C ALA A 22 23.59 -8.12 13.71
N HIS A 23 24.65 -7.50 14.26
CA HIS A 23 25.90 -8.21 14.57
C HIS A 23 25.71 -9.25 15.69
N GLN A 24 24.80 -9.03 16.63
CA GLN A 24 24.52 -9.96 17.72
C GLN A 24 23.67 -11.16 17.26
N ILE A 25 22.81 -10.97 16.26
CA ILE A 25 21.96 -12.02 15.64
C ILE A 25 22.83 -13.09 14.97
N SER A 26 23.96 -12.71 14.36
CA SER A 26 24.91 -13.65 13.73
C SER A 26 25.51 -14.70 14.68
N ILE A 27 25.38 -14.54 16.01
CA ILE A 27 25.88 -15.50 17.01
C ILE A 27 24.75 -16.36 17.59
N LYS A 28 23.48 -15.92 17.50
CA LYS A 28 22.33 -16.62 18.11
C LYS A 28 21.54 -17.51 17.15
N GLU A 29 21.58 -17.26 15.84
CA GLU A 29 20.78 -18.01 14.84
C GLU A 29 21.29 -19.42 14.52
N VAL A 30 22.45 -19.84 15.02
CA VAL A 30 22.95 -21.22 14.81
C VAL A 30 22.13 -22.27 15.59
N LEU A 31 21.29 -21.86 16.56
CA LEU A 31 20.65 -22.80 17.50
C LEU A 31 19.11 -22.80 17.50
N ASN A 32 18.44 -21.88 16.81
CA ASN A 32 16.97 -21.87 16.71
C ASN A 32 16.53 -21.86 15.25
N VAL A 33 16.47 -23.04 14.64
CA VAL A 33 15.66 -23.26 13.44
C VAL A 33 14.21 -23.31 13.91
N GLU A 34 13.57 -22.15 14.05
CA GLU A 34 12.12 -22.11 14.06
C GLU A 34 11.67 -22.58 12.68
N THR A 35 10.97 -23.72 12.62
CA THR A 35 10.34 -24.20 11.40
C THR A 35 9.35 -23.15 10.94
N MET A 36 9.76 -22.33 9.97
CA MET A 36 8.84 -21.46 9.24
C MET A 36 7.74 -22.36 8.68
N GLU A 37 6.48 -22.07 8.97
CA GLU A 37 5.36 -22.71 8.27
C GLU A 37 5.64 -22.64 6.76
N ASP A 38 5.46 -23.75 6.04
CA ASP A 38 5.76 -23.87 4.61
C ASP A 38 5.00 -22.77 3.85
N ALA A 39 5.70 -21.67 3.56
CA ALA A 39 5.16 -20.60 2.75
C ALA A 39 4.82 -21.20 1.38
N PRO A 40 3.63 -20.91 0.82
CA PRO A 40 3.21 -21.55 -0.42
C PRO A 40 4.20 -21.23 -1.55
N LEU A 41 4.52 -22.25 -2.35
CA LEU A 41 5.49 -22.13 -3.45
C LEU A 41 5.05 -21.05 -4.44
N ILE A 42 5.93 -20.06 -4.66
CA ILE A 42 5.75 -19.04 -5.69
C ILE A 42 6.57 -19.44 -6.91
N GLN A 43 5.89 -19.69 -8.02
CA GLN A 43 6.51 -19.99 -9.31
C GLN A 43 5.98 -19.04 -10.39
N PHE A 44 6.84 -18.71 -11.37
CA PHE A 44 6.47 -18.00 -12.59
C PHE A 44 6.68 -18.92 -13.80
N GLY A 45 5.59 -19.19 -14.54
CA GLY A 45 5.60 -20.06 -15.71
C GLY A 45 5.72 -19.28 -17.04
N ARG A 46 6.15 -19.96 -18.11
CA ARG A 46 6.26 -19.37 -19.47
C ARG A 46 4.92 -18.86 -20.02
N THR A 47 3.82 -19.49 -19.64
CA THR A 47 2.46 -19.16 -20.08
C THR A 47 1.85 -17.98 -19.32
N GLU A 48 2.48 -17.53 -18.24
CA GLU A 48 1.96 -16.43 -17.42
C GLU A 48 2.28 -15.03 -17.97
N ARG A 49 2.98 -14.98 -19.10
CA ARG A 49 3.33 -13.73 -19.78
C ARG A 49 2.13 -13.20 -20.54
N SER A 50 1.72 -11.97 -20.22
CA SER A 50 0.66 -11.27 -20.94
C SER A 50 1.23 -10.54 -22.15
N GLY A 51 0.88 -10.96 -23.37
CA GLY A 51 1.20 -10.27 -24.62
C GLY A 51 2.35 -10.88 -25.46
N PRO A 52 2.62 -10.32 -26.66
CA PRO A 52 3.70 -10.81 -27.54
C PRO A 52 5.05 -10.78 -26.82
N GLN A 53 5.98 -11.67 -27.19
CA GLN A 53 7.34 -11.73 -26.64
C GLN A 53 8.20 -10.53 -27.08
N ILE A 54 7.78 -9.32 -26.74
CA ILE A 54 8.63 -8.14 -26.85
C ILE A 54 9.46 -8.12 -25.58
N MET A 55 10.77 -8.36 -25.71
CA MET A 55 11.73 -8.06 -24.65
C MET A 55 11.48 -6.61 -24.22
N HIS A 56 11.12 -6.41 -22.95
CA HIS A 56 10.84 -5.10 -22.40
C HIS A 56 11.79 -4.83 -21.23
N ASN A 57 12.34 -3.62 -21.19
CA ASN A 57 13.06 -3.09 -20.02
C ASN A 57 12.18 -2.07 -19.28
N ASP A 58 10.85 -2.21 -19.41
CA ASP A 58 9.87 -1.34 -18.78
C ASP A 58 9.94 -1.50 -17.25
N ALA A 59 9.79 -0.39 -16.54
CA ALA A 59 9.67 -0.37 -15.08
C ALA A 59 8.40 -1.10 -14.63
N LEU A 60 8.47 -1.85 -13.53
CA LEU A 60 7.28 -2.50 -12.97
C LEU A 60 6.37 -1.45 -12.32
N VAL A 61 5.34 -1.06 -13.05
CA VAL A 61 4.32 -0.09 -12.61
C VAL A 61 2.98 -0.78 -12.45
N ILE A 62 2.36 -0.65 -11.29
CA ILE A 62 1.09 -1.31 -10.97
C ILE A 62 -0.03 -0.32 -10.65
N THR A 63 -1.22 -0.88 -10.42
CA THR A 63 -2.36 -0.21 -9.79
C THR A 63 -2.77 -1.02 -8.57
N ALA A 64 -3.05 -0.36 -7.46
CA ALA A 64 -3.51 -1.00 -6.23
C ALA A 64 -4.53 -0.12 -5.50
N ILE A 65 -5.18 -0.67 -4.47
CA ILE A 65 -6.08 0.12 -3.62
C ILE A 65 -5.30 0.63 -2.43
N LEU A 66 -5.15 1.95 -2.31
CA LEU A 66 -4.50 2.62 -1.17
C LEU A 66 -5.53 3.51 -0.48
N ALA A 67 -5.79 3.28 0.80
CA ALA A 67 -6.79 4.03 1.57
C ALA A 67 -8.17 4.11 0.87
N ASN A 68 -8.61 3.02 0.26
CA ASN A 68 -9.85 2.89 -0.53
C ASN A 68 -9.89 3.63 -1.88
N TYR A 69 -8.77 4.19 -2.32
CA TYR A 69 -8.62 4.77 -3.65
C TYR A 69 -7.88 3.82 -4.59
N GLU A 70 -8.38 3.68 -5.81
CA GLU A 70 -7.63 3.03 -6.88
C GLU A 70 -6.50 3.95 -7.35
N VAL A 71 -5.28 3.64 -6.92
CA VAL A 71 -4.09 4.44 -7.21
C VAL A 71 -3.28 3.72 -8.29
N GLY A 72 -3.11 4.37 -9.44
CA GLY A 72 -2.21 3.95 -10.51
C GLY A 72 -0.81 4.56 -10.36
N ARG A 73 0.07 4.31 -11.34
CA ARG A 73 1.44 4.84 -11.37
C ARG A 73 2.21 4.53 -10.08
N ILE A 74 2.03 3.31 -9.57
CA ILE A 74 2.77 2.80 -8.41
C ILE A 74 4.01 2.10 -8.93
N PHE A 75 5.18 2.66 -8.66
CA PHE A 75 6.46 2.06 -9.04
C PHE A 75 6.90 1.03 -8.00
N ILE A 76 7.36 -0.13 -8.46
CA ILE A 76 7.93 -1.17 -7.60
C ILE A 76 9.45 -1.06 -7.67
N ASP A 77 10.05 -0.71 -6.55
CA ASP A 77 11.50 -0.65 -6.36
C ASP A 77 11.90 -1.67 -5.29
N SER A 78 13.03 -2.37 -5.45
CA SER A 78 13.60 -3.22 -4.40
C SER A 78 14.88 -2.61 -3.81
N GLY A 79 15.31 -1.50 -4.39
CA GLY A 79 16.55 -0.80 -4.09
C GLY A 79 16.45 0.13 -2.88
N SER A 80 15.27 0.57 -2.46
CA SER A 80 15.11 1.55 -1.39
C SER A 80 14.53 0.97 -0.09
N SER A 81 14.81 1.67 1.01
CA SER A 81 14.46 1.25 2.37
C SER A 81 13.16 1.87 2.88
N ALA A 82 12.47 2.70 2.11
CA ALA A 82 11.28 3.42 2.54
C ALA A 82 10.25 3.50 1.42
N ASP A 83 8.98 3.27 1.75
CA ASP A 83 7.87 3.50 0.83
C ASP A 83 7.57 4.99 0.74
N ILE A 84 7.25 5.47 -0.46
CA ILE A 84 7.03 6.90 -0.73
C ILE A 84 5.63 7.12 -1.29
N LEU A 85 4.95 8.12 -0.76
CA LEU A 85 3.75 8.70 -1.32
C LEU A 85 4.06 10.14 -1.75
N PHE A 86 3.87 10.45 -3.03
CA PHE A 86 4.14 11.81 -3.52
C PHE A 86 3.06 12.78 -3.06
N GLY A 87 3.44 14.00 -2.69
CA GLY A 87 2.57 15.00 -2.08
C GLY A 87 1.33 15.31 -2.93
N GLU A 88 1.49 15.42 -4.25
CA GLU A 88 0.35 15.61 -5.16
C GLU A 88 -0.67 14.47 -5.08
N ALA A 89 -0.22 13.22 -4.96
CA ALA A 89 -1.09 12.07 -4.79
C ALA A 89 -1.78 12.08 -3.42
N TYR A 90 -1.04 12.41 -2.36
CA TYR A 90 -1.58 12.57 -1.01
C TYR A 90 -2.71 13.60 -0.97
N ASP A 91 -2.49 14.77 -1.57
CA ASP A 91 -3.46 15.87 -1.60
C ASP A 91 -4.73 15.49 -2.37
N GLN A 92 -4.57 14.83 -3.53
CA GLN A 92 -5.69 14.38 -4.35
C GLN A 92 -6.52 13.29 -3.67
N MET A 93 -5.92 12.45 -2.82
CA MET A 93 -6.61 11.41 -2.05
C MET A 93 -7.52 11.99 -0.95
N GLN A 94 -7.43 13.29 -0.63
CA GLN A 94 -8.33 13.99 0.30
C GLN A 94 -8.61 13.16 1.57
N LEU A 95 -7.55 12.74 2.25
CA LEU A 95 -7.63 11.81 3.38
C LEU A 95 -8.29 12.39 4.64
N GLY A 96 -8.83 13.61 4.58
CA GLY A 96 -9.52 14.27 5.68
C GLY A 96 -8.56 14.56 6.84
N ASP A 97 -8.95 14.16 8.05
CA ASP A 97 -8.23 14.44 9.30
C ASP A 97 -7.03 13.51 9.55
N VAL A 98 -6.58 12.74 8.57
CA VAL A 98 -5.37 11.93 8.71
C VAL A 98 -4.18 12.87 8.85
N SER A 99 -3.63 12.95 10.07
CA SER A 99 -2.47 13.78 10.36
C SER A 99 -1.18 13.11 9.90
N LEU A 100 -0.25 13.92 9.39
CA LEU A 100 1.11 13.48 9.11
C LEU A 100 1.90 13.45 10.42
N GLU A 101 2.54 12.31 10.69
CA GLU A 101 3.51 12.19 11.78
C GLU A 101 4.77 12.95 11.39
N LYS A 102 5.29 13.77 12.32
CA LYS A 102 6.55 14.49 12.12
C LYS A 102 7.70 13.49 12.09
N VAL A 103 8.55 13.59 11.07
CA VAL A 103 9.79 12.80 10.93
C VAL A 103 10.97 13.76 10.98
N ASN A 104 11.96 13.48 11.82
CA ASN A 104 13.14 14.34 11.94
C ASN A 104 14.26 13.94 10.98
N THR A 105 14.19 12.73 10.43
CA THR A 105 15.13 12.20 9.45
C THR A 105 14.82 12.67 8.04
N SER A 106 15.79 13.30 7.38
CA SER A 106 15.71 13.58 5.95
C SER A 106 15.94 12.35 5.10
N LEU A 107 15.32 12.32 3.92
CA LEU A 107 15.54 11.30 2.91
C LEU A 107 16.63 11.75 1.95
N TYR A 108 17.54 10.84 1.60
CA TYR A 108 18.70 11.14 0.76
C TYR A 108 18.60 10.38 -0.57
N GLY A 109 18.65 11.13 -1.67
CA GLY A 109 18.73 10.59 -3.02
C GLY A 109 20.12 10.02 -3.32
N PHE A 110 20.24 9.36 -4.48
CA PHE A 110 21.50 8.77 -4.93
C PHE A 110 22.62 9.80 -5.10
N ALA A 111 22.29 11.02 -5.54
CA ALA A 111 23.24 12.12 -5.69
C ALA A 111 23.53 12.87 -4.37
N GLY A 112 23.06 12.35 -3.22
CA GLY A 112 23.19 13.02 -1.93
C GLY A 112 22.21 14.17 -1.70
N GLU A 113 21.28 14.40 -2.64
CA GLU A 113 20.23 15.40 -2.53
C GLU A 113 19.34 15.10 -1.33
N VAL A 114 19.09 16.14 -0.53
CA VAL A 114 18.19 16.09 0.60
C VAL A 114 16.77 16.36 0.12
N VAL A 115 15.88 15.39 0.32
CA VAL A 115 14.45 15.53 0.03
C VAL A 115 13.71 15.94 1.29
N HIS A 116 13.01 17.06 1.22
CA HIS A 116 12.13 17.52 2.29
C HIS A 116 10.89 16.63 2.39
N LEU A 117 10.65 16.11 3.60
CA LEU A 117 9.48 15.30 3.92
C LEU A 117 8.39 16.20 4.49
N ARG A 118 7.13 16.03 4.04
CA ARG A 118 5.97 16.59 4.75
C ARG A 118 5.73 15.86 6.07
N GLY A 119 6.05 14.57 6.11
CA GLY A 119 5.89 13.71 7.27
C GLY A 119 5.72 12.25 6.85
N MET A 120 5.17 11.45 7.75
CA MET A 120 4.87 10.05 7.54
C MET A 120 3.40 9.77 7.79
N VAL A 121 2.82 8.84 7.02
CA VAL A 121 1.42 8.44 7.15
C VAL A 121 1.29 6.93 7.12
N SER A 122 0.39 6.38 7.93
CA SER A 122 0.05 4.96 7.90
C SER A 122 -1.23 4.74 7.10
N LEU A 123 -1.15 4.04 5.96
CA LEU A 123 -2.29 3.81 5.06
C LEU A 123 -2.48 2.32 4.76
N PRO A 124 -3.74 1.83 4.68
CA PRO A 124 -3.99 0.47 4.27
C PRO A 124 -3.79 0.33 2.75
N LEU A 125 -2.90 -0.59 2.36
CA LEU A 125 -2.68 -0.99 0.98
C LEU A 125 -3.29 -2.39 0.76
N THR A 126 -4.16 -2.52 -0.24
CA THR A 126 -4.68 -3.80 -0.70
C THR A 126 -4.11 -4.14 -2.07
N MET A 127 -3.48 -5.31 -2.16
CA MET A 127 -2.99 -5.89 -3.41
C MET A 127 -3.64 -7.25 -3.66
N GLY A 128 -3.72 -7.63 -4.93
CA GLY A 128 -4.32 -8.89 -5.38
C GLY A 128 -5.74 -8.72 -5.89
N ARG A 129 -6.39 -9.84 -6.23
CA ARG A 129 -7.73 -9.86 -6.83
C ARG A 129 -8.58 -10.94 -6.18
N GLU A 130 -9.89 -10.69 -6.16
CA GLU A 130 -10.92 -11.67 -5.76
C GLU A 130 -10.64 -12.30 -4.40
N THR A 131 -10.45 -13.62 -4.32
CA THR A 131 -10.17 -14.34 -3.06
C THR A 131 -8.71 -14.31 -2.65
N ALA A 132 -7.79 -13.99 -3.58
CA ALA A 132 -6.34 -13.95 -3.36
C ALA A 132 -5.85 -12.50 -3.26
N HIS A 133 -6.32 -11.78 -2.24
CA HIS A 133 -5.88 -10.43 -1.91
C HIS A 133 -5.40 -10.34 -0.45
N LYS A 134 -4.53 -9.36 -0.19
CA LYS A 134 -4.01 -9.08 1.15
C LYS A 134 -4.04 -7.56 1.37
N THR A 135 -4.48 -7.16 2.56
CA THR A 135 -4.47 -5.75 3.00
C THR A 135 -3.53 -5.61 4.18
N CYS A 136 -2.59 -4.66 4.09
CA CYS A 136 -1.65 -4.36 5.17
C CYS A 136 -1.64 -2.86 5.45
N LEU A 137 -1.53 -2.48 6.72
CA LEU A 137 -1.29 -1.10 7.13
C LEU A 137 0.20 -0.81 6.99
N LEU A 138 0.56 0.14 6.13
CA LEU A 138 1.95 0.43 5.77
C LEU A 138 2.27 1.90 6.01
N LYS A 139 3.54 2.19 6.30
CA LYS A 139 4.03 3.54 6.54
C LYS A 139 4.65 4.11 5.27
N PHE A 140 4.18 5.27 4.86
CA PHE A 140 4.67 6.01 3.70
C PHE A 140 5.31 7.31 4.15
N LEU A 141 6.47 7.63 3.60
CA LEU A 141 7.01 8.98 3.66
C LEU A 141 6.32 9.85 2.61
N VAL A 142 5.80 11.00 3.02
CA VAL A 142 5.18 11.96 2.10
C VAL A 142 6.21 12.99 1.66
N VAL A 143 6.44 13.08 0.35
CA VAL A 143 7.49 13.94 -0.23
C VAL A 143 6.95 14.95 -1.23
N ASP A 144 7.45 16.19 -1.18
CA ASP A 144 7.07 17.29 -2.07
C ASP A 144 8.02 17.48 -3.23
N VAL A 145 8.19 16.41 -4.00
CA VAL A 145 8.97 16.46 -5.23
C VAL A 145 8.07 16.07 -6.39
N PRO A 146 8.06 16.83 -7.49
CA PRO A 146 7.33 16.44 -8.68
C PRO A 146 7.79 15.06 -9.16
N SER A 147 6.88 14.09 -9.22
CA SER A 147 7.16 12.75 -9.76
C SER A 147 6.20 12.34 -10.88
N ALA A 148 6.66 11.43 -11.74
CA ALA A 148 5.81 10.73 -12.72
C ALA A 148 5.03 9.57 -12.08
N TYR A 149 5.35 9.24 -10.83
CA TYR A 149 4.72 8.20 -10.04
C TYR A 149 3.93 8.82 -8.90
N ASN A 150 2.92 8.11 -8.44
CA ASN A 150 2.12 8.51 -7.28
C ASN A 150 2.64 7.89 -6.00
N VAL A 151 3.15 6.67 -6.09
CA VAL A 151 3.66 5.87 -4.99
C VAL A 151 4.90 5.11 -5.45
N ILE A 152 5.86 4.94 -4.55
CA ILE A 152 6.93 3.94 -4.67
C ILE A 152 6.71 2.92 -3.56
N LEU A 153 6.54 1.66 -3.95
CA LEU A 153 6.55 0.52 -3.03
C LEU A 153 7.93 -0.10 -3.08
N ASP A 154 8.54 -0.16 -1.91
CA ASP A 154 9.92 -0.54 -1.70
C ASP A 154 10.01 -1.78 -0.80
N ARG A 155 11.22 -2.10 -0.35
CA ARG A 155 11.47 -3.24 0.54
C ARG A 155 10.53 -3.33 1.75
N PRO A 156 10.14 -2.24 2.45
CA PRO A 156 9.22 -2.37 3.58
C PRO A 156 7.87 -2.97 3.18
N THR A 157 7.27 -2.49 2.09
CA THR A 157 6.04 -3.09 1.54
C THR A 157 6.30 -4.51 1.04
N LEU A 158 7.35 -4.72 0.24
CA LEU A 158 7.63 -6.02 -0.37
C LEU A 158 7.84 -7.12 0.68
N ASN A 159 8.59 -6.83 1.74
CA ASN A 159 8.83 -7.75 2.85
C ASN A 159 7.55 -8.03 3.64
N THR A 160 6.74 -7.00 3.89
CA THR A 160 5.43 -7.15 4.58
C THR A 160 4.48 -8.07 3.80
N PHE A 161 4.51 -7.99 2.47
CA PHE A 161 3.74 -8.88 1.61
C PHE A 161 4.41 -10.23 1.38
N GLN A 162 5.68 -10.43 1.75
CA GLN A 162 6.49 -11.56 1.30
C GLN A 162 6.45 -11.69 -0.24
N ALA A 163 6.55 -10.54 -0.90
CA ALA A 163 6.35 -10.40 -2.32
C ALA A 163 7.60 -10.84 -3.10
N VAL A 164 7.39 -11.64 -4.13
CA VAL A 164 8.39 -11.98 -5.13
C VAL A 164 8.09 -11.20 -6.40
N ILE A 165 9.07 -10.42 -6.85
CA ILE A 165 8.97 -9.61 -8.06
C ILE A 165 9.59 -10.39 -9.21
N SER A 166 8.88 -10.48 -10.34
CA SER A 166 9.46 -10.89 -11.60
C SER A 166 9.39 -9.74 -12.60
N THR A 167 10.54 -9.11 -12.86
CA THR A 167 10.69 -8.08 -13.89
C THR A 167 10.45 -8.65 -15.29
N TYR A 168 10.92 -9.87 -15.53
CA TYR A 168 10.70 -10.57 -16.81
C TYR A 168 9.22 -10.84 -17.10
N HIS A 169 8.42 -11.22 -16.11
CA HIS A 169 6.97 -11.42 -16.27
C HIS A 169 6.14 -10.15 -16.02
N MET A 170 6.78 -9.07 -15.56
CA MET A 170 6.13 -7.82 -15.10
C MET A 170 5.05 -8.11 -14.06
N LYS A 171 5.35 -8.93 -13.07
CA LYS A 171 4.39 -9.39 -12.06
C LYS A 171 4.97 -9.35 -10.66
N ILE A 172 4.08 -9.21 -9.69
CA ILE A 172 4.34 -9.46 -8.27
C ILE A 172 3.46 -10.63 -7.84
N LYS A 173 4.05 -11.58 -7.12
CA LYS A 173 3.31 -12.65 -6.44
C LYS A 173 3.57 -12.61 -4.94
N PHE A 174 2.57 -12.95 -4.13
CA PHE A 174 2.70 -12.96 -2.68
C PHE A 174 1.69 -13.94 -2.05
N PRO A 175 1.98 -14.50 -0.88
CA PRO A 175 1.06 -15.37 -0.17
C PRO A 175 -0.15 -14.59 0.37
N THR A 176 -1.33 -15.21 0.30
CA THR A 176 -2.57 -14.77 0.91
C THR A 176 -3.29 -15.96 1.54
N PRO A 177 -4.24 -15.75 2.46
CA PRO A 177 -5.07 -16.86 2.97
C PRO A 177 -5.87 -17.59 1.88
N GLY A 178 -6.13 -16.94 0.75
CA GLY A 178 -6.82 -17.51 -0.41
C GLY A 178 -5.91 -18.10 -1.48
N GLY A 179 -4.62 -18.34 -1.18
CA GLY A 179 -3.61 -18.83 -2.12
C GLY A 179 -2.62 -17.73 -2.54
N ILE A 180 -2.03 -17.85 -3.74
CA ILE A 180 -1.07 -16.85 -4.23
C ILE A 180 -1.82 -15.66 -4.84
N GLY A 181 -1.64 -14.49 -4.25
CA GLY A 181 -2.08 -13.23 -4.81
C GLY A 181 -1.13 -12.79 -5.91
N GLU A 182 -1.68 -12.25 -7.01
CA GLU A 182 -0.90 -11.71 -8.12
C GLU A 182 -1.30 -10.27 -8.44
N VAL A 183 -0.30 -9.47 -8.81
CA VAL A 183 -0.50 -8.16 -9.42
C VAL A 183 0.31 -8.07 -10.71
N GLN A 184 -0.39 -7.77 -11.80
CA GLN A 184 0.18 -7.56 -13.12
C GLN A 184 0.61 -6.09 -13.29
N GLY A 185 1.82 -5.89 -13.74
CA GLY A 185 2.34 -4.59 -14.19
C GLY A 185 1.69 -4.13 -15.49
N ASP A 186 1.66 -2.81 -15.68
CA ASP A 186 1.11 -2.13 -16.86
C ASP A 186 2.25 -1.51 -17.69
N PRO A 187 2.71 -2.19 -18.76
CA PRO A 187 3.82 -1.70 -19.58
C PRO A 187 3.51 -0.37 -20.28
N LEU A 188 2.26 -0.14 -20.70
CA LEU A 188 1.88 1.10 -21.36
C LEU A 188 1.96 2.27 -20.39
N ARG A 189 1.46 2.08 -19.16
CA ARG A 189 1.58 3.09 -18.11
C ARG A 189 3.02 3.29 -17.68
N SER A 190 3.84 2.24 -17.63
CA SER A 190 5.29 2.36 -17.39
C SER A 190 5.95 3.29 -18.42
N ARG A 191 5.74 3.05 -19.72
CA ARG A 191 6.32 3.89 -20.79
C ARG A 191 5.86 5.33 -20.71
N ARG A 192 4.60 5.56 -20.36
CA ARG A 192 4.08 6.91 -20.15
C ARG A 192 4.75 7.60 -18.96
N CYS A 193 4.87 6.92 -17.82
CA CYS A 193 5.62 7.43 -16.67
C CYS A 193 7.08 7.74 -17.02
N TYR A 194 7.72 6.90 -17.84
CA TYR A 194 9.08 7.16 -18.33
C TYR A 194 9.16 8.46 -19.14
N VAL A 195 8.26 8.66 -20.11
CA VAL A 195 8.19 9.89 -20.90
C VAL A 195 7.94 11.11 -20.01
N ASP A 196 7.00 11.02 -19.07
CA ASP A 196 6.66 12.10 -18.14
C ASP A 196 7.82 12.42 -17.18
N ALA A 197 8.62 11.43 -16.79
CA ALA A 197 9.79 11.61 -15.94
C ALA A 197 10.94 12.33 -16.66
N VAL A 198 11.11 12.05 -17.96
CA VAL A 198 12.15 12.68 -18.79
C VAL A 198 11.76 14.11 -19.20
N ARG A 199 10.47 14.38 -19.42
CA ARG A 199 9.94 15.72 -19.72
C ARG A 199 9.89 16.58 -18.44
N ARG A 200 11.04 17.14 -18.06
CA ARG A 200 11.12 18.12 -16.97
C ARG A 200 10.35 19.39 -17.37
N GLY A 201 9.17 19.63 -16.77
CA GLY A 201 8.57 20.98 -16.73
C GLY A 201 7.23 21.24 -17.42
N GLU A 202 6.55 20.26 -18.01
CA GLU A 202 5.20 20.48 -18.59
C GLU A 202 4.07 19.94 -17.71
N LYS A 203 2.87 20.55 -17.81
CA LYS A 203 1.67 20.17 -17.05
C LYS A 203 1.42 18.67 -17.15
N ARG A 204 1.48 17.99 -16.00
CA ARG A 204 1.35 16.54 -15.90
C ARG A 204 -0.11 16.12 -15.93
N ALA A 205 -0.34 14.90 -16.39
CA ALA A 205 -1.67 14.32 -16.43
C ALA A 205 -2.21 14.14 -15.01
N GLU A 206 -3.36 14.76 -14.75
CA GLU A 206 -4.14 14.65 -13.51
C GLU A 206 -4.45 13.19 -13.20
N MET A 207 -4.33 12.80 -11.93
CA MET A 207 -4.71 11.45 -11.52
C MET A 207 -6.24 11.37 -11.44
N THR A 208 -6.84 10.47 -12.21
CA THR A 208 -8.25 10.12 -11.98
C THR A 208 -8.32 9.12 -10.83
N LEU A 209 -8.52 9.62 -9.61
CA LEU A 209 -8.81 8.77 -8.45
C LEU A 209 -10.22 8.21 -8.56
N LYS A 210 -10.33 6.87 -8.53
CA LYS A 210 -11.61 6.19 -8.37
C LYS A 210 -11.72 5.71 -6.94
N THR A 211 -12.66 6.27 -6.19
CA THR A 211 -13.00 5.77 -4.85
C THR A 211 -13.71 4.42 -5.02
N ARG A 212 -13.20 3.38 -4.38
CA ARG A 212 -13.92 2.10 -4.28
C ARG A 212 -14.59 2.02 -2.90
N PRO A 213 -15.93 2.07 -2.81
CA PRO A 213 -16.59 1.86 -1.53
C PRO A 213 -16.33 0.43 -1.07
N LEU A 214 -15.86 0.27 0.17
CA LEU A 214 -15.86 -1.02 0.85
C LEU A 214 -17.30 -1.53 0.89
N LEU A 215 -17.60 -2.59 0.14
CA LEU A 215 -18.88 -3.29 0.26
C LEU A 215 -18.95 -3.98 1.63
N VAL A 216 -19.34 -3.24 2.66
CA VAL A 216 -19.85 -3.84 3.89
C VAL A 216 -21.14 -4.56 3.50
N ARG A 217 -21.07 -5.89 3.34
CA ARG A 217 -22.28 -6.72 3.15
C ARG A 217 -23.16 -6.51 4.38
N LYS A 218 -24.21 -5.68 4.26
CA LYS A 218 -25.26 -5.57 5.28
C LYS A 218 -25.76 -6.99 5.56
N GLY A 219 -25.54 -7.46 6.79
CA GLY A 219 -26.10 -8.73 7.25
C GLY A 219 -27.59 -8.76 6.93
N ARG A 220 -28.05 -9.84 6.29
CA ARG A 220 -29.46 -10.06 5.99
C ARG A 220 -30.22 -10.03 7.31
N ARG A 221 -31.00 -8.96 7.55
CA ARG A 221 -31.96 -8.91 8.66
C ARG A 221 -32.98 -10.01 8.44
N LEU A 222 -33.04 -10.95 9.38
CA LEU A 222 -34.15 -11.88 9.53
C LEU A 222 -35.45 -11.06 9.65
N ARG A 223 -36.35 -11.30 8.71
CA ARG A 223 -37.60 -10.56 8.51
C ARG A 223 -38.61 -11.01 9.57
N LYS A 224 -38.67 -10.32 10.71
CA LYS A 224 -39.80 -10.47 11.65
C LYS A 224 -41.02 -9.76 11.05
N LYS A 225 -42.08 -10.53 10.79
CA LYS A 225 -43.40 -10.04 10.39
C LYS A 225 -44.08 -9.38 11.58
N SER A 226 -44.58 -8.15 11.43
CA SER A 226 -45.68 -7.62 12.24
C SER A 226 -46.49 -6.58 11.45
N ARG A 227 -47.78 -6.52 11.81
CA ARG A 227 -48.93 -6.01 11.04
C ARG A 227 -49.04 -4.47 11.00
N LYS A 228 -49.83 -4.03 10.01
CA LYS A 228 -50.22 -2.67 9.57
C LYS A 228 -50.70 -1.71 10.69
N GLN A 229 -50.45 -0.40 10.50
CA GLN A 229 -51.48 0.66 10.38
C GLN A 229 -50.87 2.01 9.88
N GLN A 230 -51.74 2.89 9.39
CA GLN A 230 -51.56 3.98 8.40
C GLN A 230 -50.97 5.32 8.90
N LYS A 231 -50.47 6.12 7.94
CA LYS A 231 -49.90 7.49 7.99
C LYS A 231 -50.95 8.57 8.38
N PRO A 232 -50.56 9.84 8.71
CA PRO A 232 -50.25 10.83 7.67
C PRO A 232 -49.01 11.71 7.92
N LEU A 233 -48.66 12.44 6.87
CA LEU A 233 -47.54 13.36 6.66
C LEU A 233 -47.39 14.47 7.71
N LEU A 234 -46.14 14.80 8.07
CA LEU A 234 -45.73 16.15 8.45
C LEU A 234 -44.30 16.43 7.95
N ARG A 235 -44.17 17.59 7.31
CA ARG A 235 -42.99 18.16 6.67
C ARG A 235 -42.24 18.97 7.73
N CYS A 236 -40.93 18.81 7.89
CA CYS A 236 -40.10 19.81 8.56
C CYS A 236 -38.65 19.81 8.03
N ASN A 237 -38.13 21.03 7.90
CA ASN A 237 -36.89 21.46 7.27
C ASN A 237 -35.67 21.35 8.21
N ARG A 238 -34.48 21.32 7.59
CA ARG A 238 -33.17 21.84 8.07
C ARG A 238 -32.82 21.63 9.56
N GLN A 239 -31.81 20.80 9.82
CA GLN A 239 -30.44 21.22 10.21
C GLN A 239 -29.59 20.00 10.61
N LYS A 240 -28.30 20.08 10.23
CA LYS A 240 -27.08 19.61 10.91
C LYS A 240 -27.07 18.18 11.47
N ASN A 241 -26.09 17.39 11.05
CA ASN A 241 -25.37 16.52 12.00
C ASN A 241 -23.94 16.23 11.52
N CYS A 242 -23.00 16.73 12.30
CA CYS A 242 -21.61 16.28 12.35
C CYS A 242 -21.57 14.78 12.64
N LEU A 243 -20.80 14.02 11.87
CA LEU A 243 -20.43 12.66 12.23
C LEU A 243 -19.14 12.73 13.03
N THR A 244 -19.25 12.47 14.33
CA THR A 244 -18.16 12.42 15.29
C THR A 244 -17.40 11.08 15.23
N SER A 245 -16.15 11.16 15.68
CA SER A 245 -15.04 10.22 15.91
C SER A 245 -15.27 8.71 16.22
N ARG A 246 -16.46 8.13 16.07
CA ARG A 246 -16.73 6.73 16.45
C ARG A 246 -16.52 5.67 15.36
N SER A 247 -16.30 6.05 14.10
CA SER A 247 -16.15 5.07 13.00
C SER A 247 -14.77 4.41 12.88
N TYR A 248 -13.74 4.94 13.55
CA TYR A 248 -12.37 4.40 13.46
C TYR A 248 -12.06 3.30 14.49
N GLN A 249 -12.77 3.26 15.62
CA GLN A 249 -12.51 2.29 16.70
C GLN A 249 -13.17 0.90 16.46
N GLU A 250 -14.20 0.81 15.60
CA GLU A 250 -14.87 -0.48 15.31
C GLU A 250 -14.09 -1.39 14.35
N ILE A 251 -13.04 -0.89 13.70
CA ILE A 251 -12.22 -1.68 12.76
C ILE A 251 -11.15 -2.52 13.51
N LEU A 252 -10.81 -2.17 14.75
CA LEU A 252 -9.65 -2.73 15.47
C LEU A 252 -9.97 -3.82 16.51
N THR A 253 -11.23 -4.18 16.78
CA THR A 253 -11.57 -5.05 17.92
C THR A 253 -12.63 -6.11 17.63
N LYS A 254 -12.32 -7.14 16.82
CA LYS A 254 -12.97 -8.47 16.98
C LYS A 254 -12.00 -9.61 16.64
N PRO A 255 -11.52 -10.37 17.64
CA PRO A 255 -11.01 -11.72 17.40
C PRO A 255 -12.19 -12.65 17.09
N ARG A 256 -12.09 -13.46 16.04
CA ARG A 256 -13.01 -14.58 15.82
C ARG A 256 -12.38 -15.82 16.43
N GLU A 257 -12.84 -16.19 17.62
CA GLU A 257 -12.73 -17.56 18.09
C GLU A 257 -13.66 -18.44 17.23
N LEU A 258 -13.11 -19.50 16.65
CA LEU A 258 -13.85 -20.60 16.05
C LEU A 258 -13.77 -21.77 17.05
N ALA A 259 -14.86 -22.03 17.76
CA ALA A 259 -15.04 -23.30 18.46
C ALA A 259 -15.63 -24.32 17.49
N PHE A 260 -14.94 -25.45 17.34
CA PHE A 260 -15.43 -26.68 16.72
C PHE A 260 -16.34 -27.41 17.71
N THR A 261 -17.57 -27.72 17.28
CA THR A 261 -18.23 -29.04 17.19
C THR A 261 -19.67 -28.82 16.74
#